data_AF-A0A9X6WID3-F1
#
_entry.id   AF-A0A9X6WID3-F1
#
_cell.length_a   1.000
_cell.length_b   1.000
_cell.length_c   1.000
_cell.angle_alpha   90.00
_cell.angle_beta   90.00
_cell.angle_gamma   90.00
#
_symmetry.space_group_name_H-M   'P 1'
#
loop_
_entity.id
_entity.type
_entity.pdbx_description
1 polymer ?
#
loop_
_entity_poly.entity_id
_entity_poly.type
_entity_poly.pdbx_seq_one_letter_code
_entity_poly.pdbx_strand_id
1 'polypeptide(L)'
;MLHATVFHGRKNHNELRENIVFFSSNEEFSKDYGDVKTYKLTFKNPFHTCSEKDVTHLLSQLSVLVDSYDDSEYRNYEELENAGLLYSDTWELFEPYMNQIKRLGYDGMIIYEGGVENYVSFSLNQYRLVNNQ
;
A
#
# COMPACT_ATOMS: atom_id res chain seq x y z
N MET A 1 0.19 -3.99 -15.18
CA MET A 1 -1.14 -3.46 -14.80
C MET A 1 -1.81 -4.49 -13.91
N LEU A 2 -2.20 -4.08 -12.71
CA LEU A 2 -2.88 -4.87 -11.69
C LEU A 2 -4.38 -4.57 -11.73
N HIS A 3 -5.20 -5.61 -11.66
CA HIS A 3 -6.64 -5.51 -11.38
C HIS A 3 -6.96 -6.42 -10.20
N ALA A 4 -7.61 -5.87 -9.17
CA ALA A 4 -7.94 -6.62 -7.96
C ALA A 4 -9.37 -6.35 -7.50
N THR A 5 -9.98 -7.34 -6.87
CA THR A 5 -11.17 -7.13 -6.02
C THR A 5 -10.65 -6.92 -4.61
N VAL A 6 -10.99 -5.79 -4.00
CA VAL A 6 -10.42 -5.37 -2.72
C VAL A 6 -11.52 -4.88 -1.79
N PHE A 7 -11.19 -4.75 -0.53
CA PHE A 7 -12.12 -4.43 0.54
C PHE A 7 -11.67 -3.16 1.27
N HIS A 8 -12.62 -2.34 1.69
CA HIS A 8 -12.36 -1.17 2.53
C HIS A 8 -13.40 -1.10 3.63
N GLY A 9 -12.94 -1.07 4.88
CA GLY A 9 -13.76 -0.89 6.06
C GLY A 9 -13.71 0.54 6.56
N ARG A 10 -14.87 1.14 6.82
CA ARG A 10 -14.98 2.44 7.49
C ARG A 10 -16.38 2.65 8.04
N LYS A 11 -16.46 3.25 9.24
CA LYS A 11 -17.73 3.63 9.86
C LYS A 11 -18.55 4.54 8.93
N ASN A 12 -19.68 4.01 8.44
CA ASN A 12 -20.75 4.74 7.76
C ASN A 12 -20.31 5.55 6.51
N HIS A 13 -19.91 4.87 5.44
CA HIS A 13 -19.53 5.52 4.17
C HIS A 13 -20.35 4.98 2.99
N ASN A 14 -21.03 5.86 2.25
CA ASN A 14 -21.79 5.47 1.05
C ASN A 14 -20.90 5.36 -0.19
N GLU A 15 -19.95 6.29 -0.35
CA GLU A 15 -18.94 6.33 -1.40
C GLU A 15 -17.63 6.90 -0.83
N LEU A 16 -16.49 6.42 -1.32
CA LEU A 16 -15.18 7.00 -1.02
C LEU A 16 -14.88 8.16 -1.99
N ARG A 17 -14.42 9.29 -1.45
CA ARG A 17 -14.00 10.47 -2.20
C ARG A 17 -12.67 11.02 -1.71
N GLU A 18 -11.72 10.13 -1.50
CA GLU A 18 -10.38 10.47 -1.03
C GLU A 18 -9.32 10.16 -2.09
N ASN A 19 -8.31 11.03 -2.17
CA ASN A 19 -7.20 10.88 -3.09
C ASN A 19 -6.25 9.75 -2.68
N ILE A 20 -6.15 9.47 -1.37
CA ILE A 20 -5.37 8.35 -0.86
C ILE A 20 -6.33 7.44 -0.11
N VAL A 21 -6.36 6.17 -0.49
CA VAL A 21 -7.28 5.19 0.11
C VAL A 21 -6.56 3.87 0.29
N PHE A 22 -6.64 3.34 1.51
CA PHE A 22 -6.19 2.01 1.87
C PHE A 22 -7.27 0.97 1.54
N PHE A 23 -6.88 -0.15 0.94
CA PHE A 23 -7.71 -1.30 0.69
C PHE A 23 -6.99 -2.58 1.12
N SER A 24 -7.74 -3.61 1.49
CA SER A 24 -7.20 -4.94 1.77
C SER A 24 -7.58 -5.93 0.68
N SER A 25 -6.72 -6.94 0.47
CA SER A 25 -7.10 -8.16 -0.25
C SER A 25 -8.02 -9.07 0.59
N ASN A 26 -8.14 -8.82 1.89
CA ASN A 26 -8.88 -9.65 2.84
C ASN A 26 -10.08 -8.88 3.44
N GLU A 27 -11.27 -9.47 3.35
CA GLU A 27 -12.50 -8.88 3.89
C GLU A 27 -12.49 -8.82 5.42
N GLU A 28 -12.07 -9.90 6.08
CA GLU A 28 -12.02 -9.98 7.55
C GLU A 28 -11.05 -8.94 8.12
N PHE A 29 -9.87 -8.77 7.52
CA PHE A 29 -8.93 -7.70 7.90
C PHE A 29 -9.60 -6.31 7.80
N SER A 30 -10.41 -6.08 6.78
CA SER A 30 -11.11 -4.80 6.61
C SER A 30 -12.19 -4.55 7.67
N LYS A 31 -12.76 -5.60 8.28
CA LYS A 31 -13.82 -5.46 9.30
C LYS A 31 -13.33 -4.80 10.58
N ASP A 32 -12.04 -4.90 10.88
CA ASP A 32 -11.42 -4.23 12.03
C ASP A 32 -11.55 -2.69 11.95
N TYR A 33 -11.75 -2.15 10.75
CA TYR A 33 -11.88 -0.72 10.49
C TYR A 33 -13.35 -0.24 10.32
N GLY A 34 -14.32 -1.15 10.26
CA GLY A 34 -15.76 -0.85 10.23
C GLY A 34 -16.52 -1.62 9.15
N ASP A 35 -17.66 -1.06 8.70
CA ASP A 35 -18.50 -1.68 7.67
C ASP A 35 -17.72 -1.82 6.36
N VAL A 36 -17.64 -3.05 5.86
CA VAL A 36 -16.82 -3.38 4.69
C VAL A 36 -17.61 -3.22 3.40
N LYS A 37 -16.96 -2.60 2.41
CA LYS A 37 -17.44 -2.53 1.03
C LYS A 37 -16.41 -3.10 0.07
N THR A 38 -16.90 -3.70 -1.01
CA THR A 38 -16.08 -4.30 -2.07
C THR A 38 -15.84 -3.32 -3.20
N TYR A 39 -14.61 -3.22 -3.68
CA TYR A 39 -14.19 -2.35 -4.77
C TYR A 39 -13.44 -3.13 -5.84
N LYS A 40 -13.47 -2.64 -7.08
CA LYS A 40 -12.50 -3.00 -8.12
C LYS A 40 -11.39 -1.97 -8.11
N LEU A 41 -10.17 -2.42 -7.89
CA LEU A 41 -8.94 -1.62 -7.92
C LEU A 41 -8.20 -1.85 -9.23
N THR A 42 -7.58 -0.79 -9.76
CA THR A 42 -6.74 -0.84 -10.95
C THR A 42 -5.50 0.04 -10.76
N PHE A 43 -4.33 -0.59 -10.81
CA PHE A 43 -3.05 0.10 -10.85
C PHE A 43 -2.34 -0.19 -12.16
N LYS A 44 -1.84 0.85 -12.82
CA LYS A 44 -1.05 0.71 -14.04
C LYS A 44 0.40 0.37 -13.71
N ASN A 45 0.95 1.07 -12.71
CA ASN A 45 2.34 1.02 -12.28
C ASN A 45 2.42 1.18 -10.75
N PRO A 46 2.01 0.18 -9.96
CA PRO A 46 2.11 0.24 -8.51
C PRO A 46 3.56 0.08 -8.06
N PHE A 47 3.91 0.72 -6.94
CA PHE A 47 5.13 0.46 -6.20
C PHE A 47 4.92 -0.76 -5.32
N HIS A 48 5.75 -1.78 -5.43
CA HIS A 48 5.65 -2.99 -4.61
C HIS A 48 6.71 -2.98 -3.50
N THR A 49 6.31 -2.99 -2.22
CA THR A 49 7.25 -2.89 -1.08
C THR A 49 8.22 -4.06 -0.98
N CYS A 50 7.81 -5.26 -1.40
CA CYS A 50 8.70 -6.43 -1.50
C CYS A 50 9.36 -6.60 -2.89
N SER A 51 9.43 -5.57 -3.73
CA SER A 51 10.14 -5.64 -5.00
C SER A 51 11.49 -4.95 -4.91
N GLU A 52 12.57 -5.72 -5.08
CA GLU A 52 13.94 -5.19 -5.14
C GLU A 52 14.07 -4.03 -6.12
N LYS A 53 13.48 -4.16 -7.31
CA LYS A 53 13.52 -3.13 -8.34
C LYS A 53 12.90 -1.81 -7.86
N ASP A 54 11.71 -1.86 -7.29
CA ASP A 54 10.97 -0.66 -6.89
C ASP A 54 11.63 0.00 -5.68
N VAL A 55 12.00 -0.80 -4.68
CA VAL A 55 12.70 -0.32 -3.48
C VAL A 55 14.05 0.31 -3.83
N THR A 56 14.82 -0.34 -4.71
CA THR A 56 16.10 0.21 -5.20
C THR A 56 15.88 1.54 -5.95
N HIS A 57 14.82 1.65 -6.74
CA HIS A 57 14.46 2.90 -7.42
C HIS A 57 14.13 4.01 -6.42
N LEU A 58 13.39 3.72 -5.35
CA LEU A 58 13.12 4.68 -4.28
C LEU A 58 14.41 5.09 -3.52
N LEU A 59 15.23 4.12 -3.13
CA LEU A 59 16.49 4.35 -2.42
C LEU A 59 17.48 5.20 -3.22
N SER A 60 17.46 5.11 -4.56
CA SER A 60 18.26 5.99 -5.42
C SER A 60 17.96 7.49 -5.23
N GLN A 61 16.79 7.83 -4.66
CA GLN A 61 16.40 9.21 -4.35
C GLN A 61 16.55 9.59 -2.87
N LEU A 62 16.50 8.61 -1.96
CA LEU A 62 16.44 8.85 -0.51
C LEU A 62 17.75 8.53 0.23
N SER A 63 18.67 7.78 -0.37
CA SER A 63 19.90 7.23 0.24
C SER A 63 19.70 6.26 1.42
N VAL A 64 18.60 6.38 2.17
CA VAL A 64 18.23 5.50 3.30
C VAL A 64 16.71 5.53 3.51
N LEU A 65 16.14 4.40 3.90
CA LEU A 65 14.80 4.29 4.50
C LEU A 65 14.96 4.19 6.01
N VAL A 66 14.16 4.94 6.76
CA VAL A 66 14.22 4.99 8.22
C VAL A 66 12.89 4.48 8.76
N ASP A 67 12.94 3.42 9.57
CA ASP A 67 11.78 2.94 10.32
C ASP A 67 11.51 3.90 11.49
N SER A 68 10.29 4.45 11.54
CA SER A 68 9.91 5.39 12.59
C SER A 68 9.66 4.74 13.95
N TYR A 69 9.50 3.42 14.01
CA TYR A 69 9.20 2.71 15.25
C TYR A 69 10.45 2.44 16.09
N ASP A 70 11.54 2.01 15.46
CA ASP A 70 12.77 1.59 16.16
C ASP A 70 14.06 2.29 15.68
N ASP A 71 13.93 3.32 14.83
CA ASP A 71 15.03 4.08 14.23
C ASP A 71 15.99 3.22 13.37
N SER A 72 15.55 2.03 12.91
CA SER A 72 16.33 1.21 12.00
C SER A 72 16.53 1.91 10.65
N GLU A 73 17.73 1.78 10.10
CA GLU A 73 18.10 2.33 8.80
C GLU A 73 18.34 1.23 7.78
N TYR A 74 17.76 1.37 6.59
CA TYR A 74 17.96 0.46 5.46
C TYR A 74 18.45 1.20 4.22
N ARG A 75 19.62 0.82 3.73
CA ARG A 75 20.34 1.50 2.64
C ARG A 75 20.24 0.76 1.30
N ASN A 76 19.82 -0.50 1.34
CA ASN A 76 19.62 -1.36 0.17
C ASN A 76 18.50 -2.37 0.46
N TYR A 77 18.07 -3.08 -0.58
CA TYR A 77 16.99 -4.07 -0.46
C TYR A 77 17.39 -5.30 0.36
N GLU A 78 18.65 -5.73 0.30
CA GLU A 78 19.16 -6.88 1.06
C GLU A 78 19.05 -6.63 2.59
N GLU A 79 19.33 -5.42 3.06
CA GLU A 79 19.14 -5.03 4.46
C GLU A 79 17.67 -5.15 4.90
N LEU A 80 16.72 -4.76 4.04
CA LEU A 80 15.28 -4.91 4.32
C LEU A 80 14.85 -6.36 4.34
N GLU A 81 15.33 -7.17 3.39
CA GLU A 81 15.02 -8.60 3.34
C GLU A 81 15.52 -9.31 4.60
N ASN A 82 16.74 -9.00 5.04
CA ASN A 82 17.33 -9.55 6.25
C ASN A 82 16.64 -9.08 7.54
N ALA A 83 15.94 -7.95 7.53
CA ALA A 83 15.19 -7.45 8.67
C ALA A 83 13.91 -8.26 8.97
N GLY A 84 13.41 -9.03 8.01
CA GLY A 84 12.19 -9.83 8.19
C GLY A 84 10.88 -9.03 8.21
N LEU A 85 10.93 -7.74 7.82
CA LEU A 85 9.77 -6.85 7.72
C LEU A 85 8.93 -7.08 6.45
N LEU A 86 9.58 -7.60 5.40
CA LEU A 86 8.89 -7.89 4.15
C LEU A 86 7.75 -8.89 4.39
N TYR A 87 6.62 -8.66 3.73
CA TYR A 87 5.40 -9.46 3.84
C TYR A 87 4.70 -9.43 5.20
N SER A 88 5.21 -8.71 6.21
CA SER A 88 4.62 -8.67 7.55
C SER A 88 4.17 -7.28 7.96
N ASP A 89 5.01 -6.26 7.80
CA ASP A 89 4.73 -4.92 8.29
C ASP A 89 5.49 -3.90 7.43
N THR A 90 4.87 -3.49 6.34
CA THR A 90 5.51 -2.60 5.36
C THR A 90 4.82 -1.25 5.26
N TRP A 91 3.64 -1.07 5.85
CA TRP A 91 2.98 0.21 5.84
C TRP A 91 3.80 1.25 6.61
N GLU A 92 4.18 0.95 7.85
CA GLU A 92 4.84 1.93 8.73
C GLU A 92 6.15 2.44 8.13
N LEU A 93 6.94 1.55 7.53
CA LEU A 93 8.20 1.90 6.87
C LEU A 93 8.01 2.78 5.62
N PHE A 94 6.98 2.52 4.80
CA PHE A 94 6.84 3.16 3.49
C PHE A 94 5.85 4.33 3.46
N GLU A 95 4.93 4.45 4.43
CA GLU A 95 3.98 5.57 4.56
C GLU A 95 4.67 6.94 4.47
N PRO A 96 5.78 7.21 5.19
CA PRO A 96 6.44 8.52 5.16
C PRO A 96 6.93 8.93 3.74
N TYR A 97 7.11 7.95 2.85
CA TYR A 97 7.67 8.13 1.52
C TYR A 97 6.63 8.12 0.40
N MET A 98 5.33 8.03 0.70
CA MET A 98 4.26 8.00 -0.32
C MET A 98 4.35 9.14 -1.34
N ASN A 99 4.68 10.36 -0.89
CA ASN A 99 4.80 11.51 -1.79
C ASN A 99 6.00 11.39 -2.75
N GLN A 100 7.07 10.75 -2.33
CA GLN A 100 8.26 10.48 -3.15
C GLN A 100 7.96 9.37 -4.14
N ILE A 101 7.34 8.28 -3.67
CA ILE A 101 6.86 7.17 -4.51
C ILE A 101 5.92 7.70 -5.61
N LYS A 102 4.95 8.55 -5.26
CA LYS A 102 4.07 9.19 -6.24
C LYS A 102 4.82 10.08 -7.24
N ARG A 103 5.83 10.83 -6.79
CA ARG A 103 6.68 11.67 -7.67
C ARG A 103 7.54 10.86 -8.64
N LEU A 104 7.88 9.62 -8.27
CA LEU A 104 8.58 8.67 -9.15
C LEU A 104 7.69 8.08 -10.24
N GLY A 105 6.40 8.44 -10.29
CA GLY A 105 5.47 8.01 -11.33
C GLY A 105 4.72 6.71 -11.00
N TYR A 106 4.82 6.22 -9.76
CA TYR A 106 3.98 5.15 -9.28
C TYR A 106 2.56 5.65 -9.01
N ASP A 107 1.56 4.85 -9.36
CA ASP A 107 0.17 5.25 -9.24
C ASP A 107 -0.52 4.69 -7.99
N GLY A 108 0.08 3.72 -7.31
CA GLY A 108 -0.35 3.23 -6.01
C GLY A 108 0.76 2.44 -5.34
N MET A 109 0.45 1.77 -4.23
CA MET A 109 1.36 0.86 -3.54
C MET A 109 0.70 -0.50 -3.29
N ILE A 110 1.52 -1.54 -3.31
CA ILE A 110 1.22 -2.86 -2.76
C ILE A 110 2.07 -3.00 -1.50
N ILE A 111 1.41 -3.24 -0.37
CA ILE A 111 1.98 -3.33 0.99
C ILE A 111 1.48 -4.62 1.65
N TYR A 112 2.06 -4.98 2.78
CA TYR A 112 1.70 -6.13 3.59
C TYR A 112 1.61 -5.76 5.06
N GLU A 113 0.54 -6.21 5.71
CA GLU A 113 0.24 -6.02 7.14
C GLU A 113 -0.22 -7.34 7.74
N GLY A 114 0.44 -7.84 8.78
CA GLY A 114 0.13 -9.11 9.44
C GLY A 114 0.09 -10.32 8.47
N GLY A 115 0.90 -10.31 7.41
CA GLY A 115 0.87 -11.36 6.37
C GLY A 115 -0.22 -11.18 5.30
N VAL A 116 -1.01 -10.11 5.37
CA VAL A 116 -2.09 -9.81 4.42
C VAL A 116 -1.61 -8.79 3.40
N GLU A 117 -1.80 -9.08 2.11
CA GLU A 117 -1.55 -8.10 1.05
C GLU A 117 -2.61 -6.99 1.08
N ASN A 118 -2.16 -5.75 1.08
CA ASN A 118 -2.97 -4.55 1.10
C ASN A 118 -2.51 -3.58 0.00
N TYR A 119 -3.33 -2.57 -0.26
CA TYR A 119 -3.14 -1.66 -1.38
C TYR A 119 -3.41 -0.22 -0.97
N VAL A 120 -2.62 0.70 -1.51
CA VAL A 120 -2.82 2.13 -1.30
C VAL A 120 -3.00 2.81 -2.65
N SER A 121 -4.19 3.33 -2.89
CA SER A 121 -4.49 4.11 -4.09
C SER A 121 -4.03 5.55 -3.90
N PHE A 122 -3.52 6.19 -4.96
CA PHE A 122 -3.16 7.62 -4.95
C PHE A 122 -4.10 8.51 -5.79
N SER A 123 -5.22 7.95 -6.28
CA SER A 123 -6.22 8.67 -7.06
C SER A 123 -7.58 7.98 -7.04
N LEU A 124 -8.64 8.80 -6.95
CA LEU A 124 -10.05 8.42 -7.08
C LEU A 124 -10.37 7.58 -8.33
N ASN A 125 -9.60 7.74 -9.41
CA ASN A 125 -9.87 7.06 -10.68
C ASN A 125 -9.43 5.59 -10.70
N GLN A 126 -8.76 5.13 -9.64
CA GLN A 126 -8.17 3.79 -9.58
C GLN A 126 -9.07 2.76 -8.93
N TYR A 127 -10.12 3.19 -8.25
CA TYR A 127 -11.06 2.29 -7.60
C TYR A 127 -12.50 2.61 -7.97
N ARG A 128 -13.35 1.59 -7.95
CA ARG A 128 -14.80 1.72 -8.17
C ARG A 128 -15.54 0.78 -7.24
N LEU A 129 -16.59 1.27 -6.59
CA LEU A 129 -17.46 0.45 -5.76
C LEU A 129 -18.10 -0.65 -6.62
N VAL A 130 -18.09 -1.88 -6.12
CA VAL A 130 -18.88 -2.97 -6.69
C VAL A 130 -20.28 -2.82 -6.15
N ASN A 131 -21.19 -2.30 -6.98
CA ASN A 131 -22.62 -2.32 -6.64
C ASN A 131 -23.11 -3.75 -6.83
N ASN A 132 -23.31 -4.47 -5.72
CA ASN A 132 -24.14 -5.66 -5.75
C ASN A 132 -25.57 -5.18 -6.00
N GLN A 133 -26.10 -5.43 -7.20
CA GLN A 133 -27.52 -5.29 -7.49
C GLN A 133 -28.32 -6.36 -6.75
#